data_AF-A0A0F8Z2I1-F1
#
_entry.id   AF-A0A0F8Z2I1-F1
#
_cell.length_a   1.000
_cell.length_b   1.000
_cell.length_c   1.000
_cell.angle_alpha   90.00
_cell.angle_beta   90.00
_cell.angle_gamma   90.00
#
_symmetry.space_group_name_H-M   'P 1'
#
loop_
_entity.id
_entity.type
_entity.pdbx_description
1 polymer ?
#
loop_
_entity_poly.entity_id
_entity_poly.type
_entity_poly.pdbx_seq_one_letter_code
_entity_poly.pdbx_strand_id
1 'polypeptide(L)'
;DIIQTCPSFEAFKMIMNTYKLLNKAANKLADFLREHNFGAQAGPALGGVGNYVVLARNAGLGWTGSHGLLISPEYGPRQRLAILATSIENLPINNDEVNPHSWINDFCNKCGECIRECPGNAIYDDPIIKHTGYTHIDNSKCFPQFYNHYGCTVCIKKCFFSDEEYDYLKQKFFEKK
;
A
#
# COMPACT_ATOMS: atom_id res chain seq x y z
N ASP A 1 3.45 20.00 -0.07
CA ASP A 1 2.75 18.71 -0.25
C ASP A 1 1.74 18.51 0.88
N ILE A 2 0.49 18.15 0.58
CA ILE A 2 -0.59 18.00 1.57
C ILE A 2 -0.32 16.83 2.53
N ILE A 3 0.34 15.75 2.07
CA ILE A 3 0.65 14.58 2.92
C ILE A 3 1.54 14.94 4.11
N GLN A 4 2.36 15.99 3.98
CA GLN A 4 3.23 16.48 5.03
C GLN A 4 2.47 17.18 6.16
N THR A 5 1.20 17.52 5.94
CA THR A 5 0.32 18.08 6.99
C THR A 5 -0.30 17.01 7.88
N CYS A 6 -0.14 15.71 7.56
CA CYS A 6 -0.69 14.63 8.37
C CYS A 6 -0.16 14.64 9.83
N PRO A 7 -1.02 14.37 10.83
CA PRO A 7 -2.48 14.20 10.71
C PRO A 7 -3.21 15.56 10.62
N SER A 8 -4.03 15.75 9.59
CA SER A 8 -4.84 16.98 9.41
C SER A 8 -6.13 16.70 8.66
N PHE A 9 -7.11 17.59 8.82
CA PHE A 9 -8.37 17.53 8.07
C PHE A 9 -8.15 17.74 6.56
N GLU A 10 -7.19 18.58 6.18
CA GLU A 10 -6.77 18.81 4.79
C GLU A 10 -6.25 17.52 4.15
N ALA A 11 -5.37 16.80 4.83
CA ALA A 11 -4.86 15.52 4.35
C ALA A 11 -5.98 14.47 4.27
N PHE A 12 -6.89 14.44 5.24
CA PHE A 12 -8.04 13.55 5.19
C PHE A 12 -8.92 13.79 3.96
N LYS A 13 -9.25 15.05 3.65
CA LYS A 13 -10.01 15.40 2.44
C LYS A 13 -9.31 14.90 1.17
N MET A 14 -7.99 15.09 1.08
CA MET A 14 -7.19 14.58 -0.04
C MET A 14 -7.28 13.05 -0.13
N ILE A 15 -7.07 12.32 0.97
CA ILE A 15 -7.13 10.85 1.03
C ILE A 15 -8.51 10.34 0.59
N MET A 16 -9.60 10.93 1.10
CA MET A 16 -10.96 10.55 0.74
C MET A 16 -11.26 10.84 -0.74
N ASN A 17 -10.73 11.95 -1.28
CA ASN A 17 -10.85 12.23 -2.71
C ASN A 17 -10.08 11.19 -3.56
N THR A 18 -8.90 10.75 -3.13
CA THR A 18 -8.16 9.66 -3.79
C THR A 18 -8.98 8.37 -3.83
N TYR A 19 -9.61 7.97 -2.72
CA TYR A 19 -10.52 6.81 -2.70
C TYR A 19 -11.71 6.98 -3.65
N LYS A 20 -12.31 8.17 -3.71
CA LYS A 20 -13.41 8.47 -4.64
C LYS A 20 -12.98 8.31 -6.09
N LEU A 21 -11.84 8.87 -6.47
CA LEU A 21 -11.34 8.81 -7.84
C LEU A 21 -10.96 7.37 -8.23
N LEU A 22 -10.28 6.65 -7.33
CA LEU A 22 -9.89 5.26 -7.56
C LEU A 22 -11.12 4.34 -7.71
N ASN A 23 -12.13 4.48 -6.85
CA ASN A 23 -13.38 3.72 -7.00
C ASN A 23 -14.10 4.03 -8.33
N LYS A 24 -14.10 5.30 -8.77
CA LYS A 24 -14.66 5.65 -10.09
C LYS A 24 -13.90 4.97 -11.22
N ALA A 25 -12.57 4.97 -11.17
CA ALA A 25 -11.74 4.31 -12.18
C ALA A 25 -11.96 2.79 -12.20
N ALA A 26 -11.96 2.14 -11.05
CA ALA A 26 -12.19 0.71 -10.93
C ALA A 26 -13.57 0.28 -11.46
N ASN A 27 -14.62 1.05 -11.15
CA ASN A 27 -15.96 0.76 -11.67
C ASN A 27 -16.05 0.96 -13.18
N LYS A 28 -15.47 2.05 -13.72
CA LYS A 28 -15.41 2.26 -15.18
C LYS A 28 -14.72 1.11 -15.91
N LEU A 29 -13.63 0.59 -15.35
CA LEU A 29 -12.95 -0.58 -15.92
C LEU A 29 -13.82 -1.84 -15.84
N ALA A 30 -14.53 -2.04 -14.73
CA ALA A 30 -15.44 -3.17 -14.59
C ALA A 30 -16.63 -3.08 -15.57
N ASP A 31 -17.19 -1.89 -15.79
CA ASP A 31 -18.21 -1.63 -16.80
C ASP A 31 -17.67 -1.98 -18.20
N PHE A 32 -16.50 -1.45 -18.55
CA PHE A 32 -15.85 -1.73 -19.83
C PHE A 32 -15.66 -3.23 -20.07
N LEU A 33 -15.20 -3.99 -19.08
CA LEU A 33 -15.02 -5.44 -19.21
C LEU A 33 -16.36 -6.17 -19.39
N ARG A 34 -17.41 -5.77 -18.67
CA ARG A 34 -18.76 -6.34 -18.82
C ARG A 34 -19.35 -6.06 -20.20
N GLU A 35 -19.15 -4.85 -20.74
CA GLU A 35 -19.55 -4.50 -22.11
C GLU A 35 -18.85 -5.36 -23.17
N HIS A 36 -17.67 -5.92 -22.84
CA HIS A 36 -16.90 -6.83 -23.70
C HIS A 36 -17.11 -8.31 -23.35
N ASN A 37 -18.22 -8.65 -22.70
CA ASN A 37 -18.64 -10.01 -22.34
C ASN A 37 -17.71 -10.74 -21.34
N PHE A 38 -16.96 -10.00 -20.52
CA PHE A 38 -16.24 -10.57 -19.39
C PHE A 38 -16.99 -10.30 -18.08
N GLY A 39 -17.14 -11.32 -17.25
CA GLY A 39 -17.58 -11.12 -15.88
C GLY A 39 -16.55 -10.27 -15.16
N ALA A 40 -16.96 -9.16 -14.53
CA ALA A 40 -16.04 -8.27 -13.83
C ALA A 40 -16.69 -7.64 -12.60
N GLN A 41 -15.95 -7.59 -11.49
CA GLN A 41 -16.38 -7.00 -10.23
C GLN A 41 -15.23 -6.19 -9.62
N ALA A 42 -15.44 -4.88 -9.48
CA ALA A 42 -14.52 -4.00 -8.76
C ALA A 42 -14.64 -4.24 -7.25
N GLY A 43 -13.48 -4.35 -6.58
CA GLY A 43 -13.39 -4.32 -5.13
C GLY A 43 -13.46 -2.89 -4.58
N PRO A 44 -14.01 -2.67 -3.38
CA PRO A 44 -14.02 -1.34 -2.78
C PRO A 44 -12.59 -0.90 -2.47
N ALA A 45 -12.21 0.31 -2.88
CA ALA A 45 -10.86 0.83 -2.62
C ALA A 45 -10.54 0.97 -1.12
N LEU A 46 -11.55 1.05 -0.25
CA LEU A 46 -11.41 1.12 1.21
C LEU A 46 -11.12 -0.24 1.87
N GLY A 47 -10.97 -1.31 1.08
CA GLY A 47 -10.84 -2.69 1.54
C GLY A 47 -12.09 -3.50 1.19
N GLY A 48 -11.93 -4.81 1.10
CA GLY A 48 -12.97 -5.73 0.66
C GLY A 48 -12.49 -7.17 0.62
N VAL A 49 -12.79 -7.89 -0.46
CA VAL A 49 -12.41 -9.30 -0.60
C VAL A 49 -10.89 -9.44 -0.77
N GLY A 50 -10.18 -9.82 0.29
CA GLY A 50 -8.75 -10.14 0.28
C GLY A 50 -7.83 -9.00 0.73
N ASN A 51 -6.52 -9.30 0.78
CA ASN A 51 -5.48 -8.35 1.18
C ASN A 51 -4.83 -7.69 -0.05
N TYR A 52 -5.21 -6.45 -0.33
CA TYR A 52 -4.82 -5.78 -1.58
C TYR A 52 -3.32 -5.51 -1.65
N VAL A 53 -2.65 -5.34 -0.51
CA VAL A 53 -1.19 -5.15 -0.46
C VAL A 53 -0.47 -6.42 -0.90
N VAL A 54 -0.91 -7.59 -0.41
CA VAL A 54 -0.35 -8.88 -0.83
C VAL A 54 -0.62 -9.13 -2.31
N LEU A 55 -1.84 -8.87 -2.79
CA LEU A 55 -2.19 -9.03 -4.20
C LEU A 55 -1.35 -8.12 -5.10
N ALA A 56 -1.15 -6.85 -4.73
CA ALA A 56 -0.34 -5.91 -5.50
C ALA A 56 1.15 -6.29 -5.50
N ARG A 57 1.66 -6.83 -4.39
CA ARG A 57 3.02 -7.38 -4.31
C ARG A 57 3.19 -8.58 -5.24
N ASN A 58 2.25 -9.53 -5.22
CA ASN A 58 2.29 -10.69 -6.11
C ASN A 58 2.12 -10.28 -7.59
N ALA A 59 1.40 -9.19 -7.85
CA ALA A 59 1.33 -8.55 -9.16
C ALA A 59 2.61 -7.79 -9.55
N GLY A 60 3.66 -7.79 -8.72
CA GLY A 60 4.95 -7.16 -9.04
C GLY A 60 4.92 -5.62 -9.00
N LEU A 61 3.89 -4.99 -8.41
CA LEU A 61 3.75 -3.53 -8.38
C LEU A 61 4.63 -2.83 -7.34
N GLY A 62 5.29 -3.62 -6.48
CA GLY A 62 6.09 -3.12 -5.37
C GLY A 62 6.35 -4.19 -4.32
N TRP A 63 6.78 -3.75 -3.14
CA TRP A 63 6.97 -4.62 -1.97
C TRP A 63 6.28 -4.06 -0.73
N THR A 64 5.98 -4.93 0.24
CA THR A 64 5.37 -4.51 1.51
C THR A 64 6.47 -3.95 2.43
N GLY A 65 6.32 -2.68 2.85
CA GLY A 65 7.22 -2.08 3.85
C GLY A 65 6.82 -2.44 5.29
N SER A 66 7.68 -2.12 6.27
CA SER A 66 7.39 -2.38 7.71
C SER A 66 6.09 -1.72 8.19
N HIS A 67 5.67 -0.61 7.58
CA HIS A 67 4.36 0.00 7.89
C HIS A 67 3.15 -0.80 7.36
N GLY A 68 3.36 -1.99 6.78
CA GLY A 68 2.31 -2.89 6.31
C GLY A 68 1.57 -2.44 5.04
N LEU A 69 2.11 -1.47 4.30
CA LEU A 69 1.54 -0.97 3.03
C LEU A 69 2.49 -1.27 1.88
N LEU A 70 1.98 -1.25 0.65
CA LEU A 70 2.78 -1.38 -0.55
C LEU A 70 3.63 -0.12 -0.78
N ILE A 71 4.91 -0.32 -1.07
CA ILE A 71 5.83 0.68 -1.58
C ILE A 71 6.04 0.37 -3.07
N SER A 72 5.55 1.23 -3.96
CA SER A 72 5.81 1.14 -5.41
C SER A 72 6.94 2.10 -5.81
N PRO A 73 7.61 1.87 -6.95
CA PRO A 73 8.65 2.76 -7.44
C PRO A 73 8.19 4.21 -7.67
N GLU A 74 6.98 4.37 -8.22
CA GLU A 74 6.51 5.69 -8.68
C GLU A 74 5.91 6.54 -7.55
N TYR A 75 5.30 5.90 -6.56
CA TYR A 75 4.52 6.61 -5.53
C TYR A 75 4.97 6.32 -4.10
N GLY A 76 5.96 5.44 -3.90
CA GLY A 76 6.31 4.94 -2.59
C GLY A 76 5.06 4.38 -1.87
N PRO A 77 4.81 4.71 -0.60
CA PRO A 77 3.59 4.34 0.09
C PRO A 77 2.41 5.31 -0.14
N ARG A 78 2.57 6.39 -0.93
CA ARG A 78 1.59 7.47 -1.10
C ARG A 78 0.50 7.15 -2.13
N GLN A 79 -0.01 5.93 -2.08
CA GLN A 79 -0.98 5.41 -3.03
C GLN A 79 -2.16 4.71 -2.33
N ARG A 80 -3.20 4.43 -3.10
CA ARG A 80 -4.32 3.57 -2.70
C ARG A 80 -4.51 2.48 -3.74
N LEU A 81 -4.93 1.32 -3.27
CA LEU A 81 -5.07 0.12 -4.09
C LEU A 81 -6.55 -0.21 -4.27
N ALA A 82 -6.90 -0.70 -5.44
CA ALA A 82 -8.17 -1.34 -5.72
C ALA A 82 -7.88 -2.63 -6.49
N ILE A 83 -8.78 -3.59 -6.38
CA ILE A 83 -8.72 -4.83 -7.15
C ILE A 83 -9.92 -4.91 -8.08
N LEU A 84 -9.78 -5.69 -9.13
CA LEU A 84 -10.88 -6.08 -9.99
C LEU A 84 -10.78 -7.59 -10.21
N ALA A 85 -11.82 -8.31 -9.81
CA ALA A 85 -11.97 -9.71 -10.16
C ALA A 85 -12.60 -9.80 -11.54
N THR A 86 -12.10 -10.71 -12.39
CA THR A 86 -12.59 -10.87 -13.76
C THR A 86 -12.62 -12.35 -14.16
N SER A 87 -13.46 -12.69 -15.14
CA SER A 87 -13.52 -14.02 -15.77
C SER A 87 -12.49 -14.19 -16.90
N ILE A 88 -11.58 -13.25 -17.10
CA ILE A 88 -10.47 -13.39 -18.08
C ILE A 88 -9.49 -14.43 -17.54
N GLU A 89 -9.30 -15.52 -18.28
CA GLU A 89 -8.47 -16.65 -17.84
C GLU A 89 -7.00 -16.57 -18.29
N ASN A 90 -6.69 -15.72 -19.29
CA ASN A 90 -5.37 -15.61 -19.90
C ASN A 90 -4.61 -14.34 -19.46
N LEU A 91 -4.86 -13.84 -18.26
CA LEU A 91 -4.06 -12.75 -17.68
C LEU A 91 -2.63 -13.25 -17.41
N PRO A 92 -1.61 -12.40 -17.61
CA PRO A 92 -0.24 -12.76 -17.28
C PRO A 92 -0.13 -13.03 -15.78
N ILE A 93 0.41 -14.20 -15.43
CA ILE A 93 0.72 -14.56 -14.05
C ILE A 93 2.17 -14.16 -13.80
N ASN A 94 2.40 -13.24 -12.87
CA ASN A 94 3.74 -12.99 -12.38
C ASN A 94 4.16 -14.15 -11.49
N ASN A 95 5.19 -14.89 -11.91
CA ASN A 95 5.82 -15.89 -11.06
C ASN A 95 6.64 -15.17 -9.98
N ASP A 96 6.31 -15.43 -8.72
CA ASP A 96 6.91 -14.81 -7.53
C ASP A 96 8.43 -15.08 -7.35
N GLU A 97 9.07 -15.87 -8.23
CA GLU A 97 10.43 -16.38 -7.99
C GLU A 97 11.48 -15.27 -7.82
N VAL A 98 11.31 -14.09 -8.42
CA VAL A 98 12.08 -12.89 -8.04
C VAL A 98 11.27 -11.60 -8.29
N ASN A 99 10.43 -11.19 -7.33
CA ASN A 99 9.91 -9.81 -7.36
C ASN A 99 11.11 -8.82 -7.22
N PRO A 100 11.33 -7.91 -8.19
CA PRO A 100 12.51 -7.02 -8.22
C PRO A 100 12.51 -5.95 -7.12
N HIS A 101 11.42 -5.84 -6.37
CA HIS A 101 11.25 -4.91 -5.25
C HIS A 101 11.56 -5.54 -3.89
N SER A 102 11.93 -6.83 -3.84
CA SER A 102 12.20 -7.56 -2.58
C SER A 102 13.28 -6.93 -1.68
N TRP A 103 14.23 -6.19 -2.25
CA TRP A 103 15.26 -5.45 -1.51
C TRP A 103 14.68 -4.41 -0.53
N ILE A 104 13.45 -3.95 -0.75
CA ILE A 104 12.74 -3.03 0.16
C ILE A 104 12.58 -3.68 1.54
N ASN A 105 12.46 -5.00 1.64
CA ASN A 105 12.42 -5.72 2.91
C ASN A 105 13.68 -5.44 3.75
N ASP A 106 14.85 -5.68 3.16
CA ASP A 106 16.14 -5.46 3.83
C ASP A 106 16.37 -3.99 4.16
N PHE A 107 15.92 -3.08 3.28
CA PHE A 107 15.95 -1.64 3.56
C PHE A 107 15.10 -1.29 4.78
N CYS A 108 13.85 -1.78 4.81
CA CYS A 108 12.91 -1.52 5.89
C CYS A 108 13.40 -2.07 7.23
N ASN A 109 14.01 -3.26 7.25
CA ASN A 109 14.61 -3.88 8.45
C ASN A 109 15.74 -3.03 9.05
N LYS A 110 16.45 -2.22 8.24
CA LYS A 110 17.47 -1.28 8.73
C LYS A 110 16.87 0.09 9.08
N CYS A 111 15.81 0.51 8.39
CA CYS A 111 15.23 1.84 8.52
C CYS A 111 14.38 1.99 9.79
N GLY A 112 13.28 1.25 9.91
CA GLY A 112 12.37 1.29 11.06
C GLY A 112 11.71 2.64 11.40
N GLU A 113 11.82 3.67 10.55
CA GLU A 113 11.36 5.03 10.89
C GLU A 113 9.85 5.08 11.19
N CYS A 114 9.05 4.42 10.35
CA CYS A 114 7.60 4.35 10.55
C CYS A 114 7.20 3.68 11.87
N ILE A 115 8.01 2.74 12.39
CA ILE A 115 7.77 2.05 13.66
C ILE A 115 7.97 3.04 14.81
N ARG A 116 9.09 3.77 14.81
CA ARG A 116 9.43 4.79 15.83
C ARG A 116 8.42 5.93 15.88
N GLU A 117 7.94 6.35 14.72
CA GLU A 117 7.05 7.51 14.60
C GLU A 117 5.55 7.16 14.75
N CYS A 118 5.19 5.89 14.92
CA CYS A 118 3.80 5.48 15.02
C CYS A 118 3.18 5.95 16.34
N PRO A 119 2.18 6.87 16.35
CA PRO A 119 1.60 7.39 17.58
C PRO A 119 0.86 6.32 18.41
N GLY A 120 0.48 5.21 17.78
CA GLY A 120 -0.20 4.09 18.43
C GLY A 120 0.71 2.94 18.83
N ASN A 121 2.03 3.00 18.54
CA ASN A 121 2.93 1.84 18.65
C ASN A 121 2.32 0.56 18.02
N ALA A 122 1.71 0.76 16.84
CA ALA A 122 0.86 -0.23 16.19
C ALA A 122 1.60 -1.04 15.12
N ILE A 123 2.87 -0.74 14.86
CA ILE A 123 3.67 -1.37 13.81
C ILE A 123 4.74 -2.20 14.51
N TYR A 124 4.75 -3.51 14.25
CA TYR A 124 5.72 -4.44 14.82
C TYR A 124 6.91 -4.65 13.88
N ASP A 125 8.08 -4.90 14.45
CA ASP A 125 9.28 -5.24 13.70
C ASP A 125 9.06 -6.55 12.92
N ASP A 126 8.55 -7.58 13.60
CA ASP A 126 8.20 -8.86 12.99
C ASP A 126 6.75 -8.88 12.46
N PRO A 127 6.50 -9.56 11.32
CA PRO A 127 5.17 -9.64 10.74
C PRO A 127 4.25 -10.57 11.54
N ILE A 128 2.99 -10.15 11.68
CA ILE A 128 1.89 -10.97 12.17
C ILE A 128 1.33 -11.80 11.00
N ILE A 129 1.31 -13.12 11.15
CA ILE A 129 0.69 -14.03 10.18
C ILE A 129 -0.82 -14.08 10.38
N LYS A 130 -1.58 -13.92 9.29
CA LYS A 130 -3.04 -13.99 9.23
C LYS A 130 -3.45 -14.96 8.12
N HIS A 131 -4.71 -15.37 8.11
CA HIS A 131 -5.24 -16.20 7.02
C HIS A 131 -5.18 -15.51 5.64
N THR A 132 -5.12 -14.18 5.61
CA THR A 132 -5.00 -13.36 4.39
C THR A 132 -3.55 -12.98 4.03
N GLY A 133 -2.55 -13.69 4.55
CA GLY A 133 -1.12 -13.39 4.36
C GLY A 133 -0.48 -12.83 5.64
N TYR A 134 0.28 -11.75 5.53
CA TYR A 134 0.95 -11.16 6.70
C TYR A 134 0.76 -9.65 6.76
N THR A 135 0.95 -9.08 7.95
CA THR A 135 0.95 -7.64 8.19
C THR A 135 1.78 -7.33 9.43
N HIS A 136 2.43 -6.17 9.46
CA HIS A 136 3.10 -5.67 10.65
C HIS A 136 2.16 -4.87 11.57
N ILE A 137 0.92 -4.61 11.14
CA ILE A 137 0.01 -3.68 11.83
C ILE A 137 -0.90 -4.43 12.81
N ASP A 138 -0.86 -3.99 14.06
CA ASP A 138 -1.91 -4.24 15.05
C ASP A 138 -3.05 -3.24 14.87
N ASN A 139 -4.15 -3.71 14.27
CA ASN A 139 -5.32 -2.87 14.03
C ASN A 139 -5.97 -2.35 15.31
N SER A 140 -5.85 -3.05 16.44
CA SER A 140 -6.43 -2.59 17.72
C SER A 140 -5.74 -1.31 18.23
N LYS A 141 -4.46 -1.13 17.87
CA LYS A 141 -3.66 0.05 18.22
C LYS A 141 -3.70 1.12 17.13
N CYS A 142 -3.76 0.74 15.86
CA CYS A 142 -3.81 1.66 14.73
C CYS A 142 -5.18 2.35 14.61
N PHE A 143 -6.28 1.59 14.78
CA PHE A 143 -7.63 2.09 14.53
C PHE A 143 -8.03 3.28 15.41
N PRO A 144 -7.74 3.32 16.73
CA PRO A 144 -7.99 4.50 17.54
C PRO A 144 -7.27 5.75 17.02
N GLN A 145 -6.03 5.60 16.54
CA GLN A 145 -5.27 6.72 15.96
C GLN A 145 -5.88 7.18 14.64
N PHE A 146 -6.26 6.23 13.78
CA PHE A 146 -6.95 6.51 12.53
C PHE A 146 -8.27 7.25 12.77
N TYR A 147 -9.09 6.78 13.70
CA TYR A 147 -10.41 7.34 13.99
C TYR A 147 -10.33 8.74 14.59
N ASN A 148 -9.48 8.93 15.61
CA ASN A 148 -9.40 10.20 16.34
C ASN A 148 -8.59 11.29 15.63
N HIS A 149 -7.75 10.94 14.63
CA HIS A 149 -6.83 11.88 13.99
C HIS A 149 -6.98 11.91 12.47
N TYR A 150 -8.22 12.05 11.99
CA TYR A 150 -8.52 12.30 10.56
C TYR A 150 -7.87 11.28 9.61
N GLY A 151 -7.90 9.99 9.96
CA GLY A 151 -7.27 8.92 9.18
C GLY A 151 -5.76 8.75 9.41
N CYS A 152 -5.18 9.43 10.41
CA CYS A 152 -3.77 9.39 10.79
C CYS A 152 -2.81 9.60 9.61
N THR A 153 -2.10 8.57 9.13
CA THR A 153 -1.14 8.60 7.99
C THR A 153 0.29 9.07 8.34
N VAL A 154 0.67 9.11 9.62
CA VAL A 154 2.06 9.44 10.04
C VAL A 154 3.10 8.48 9.46
N CYS A 155 2.81 7.17 9.40
CA CYS A 155 3.74 6.17 8.87
C CYS A 155 4.06 6.38 7.37
N ILE A 156 3.10 6.86 6.57
CA ILE A 156 3.32 7.23 5.17
C ILE A 156 4.15 8.51 5.12
N LYS A 157 3.76 9.54 5.88
CA LYS A 157 4.48 10.83 5.94
C LYS A 157 5.96 10.67 6.26
N LYS A 158 6.30 9.76 7.18
CA LYS A 158 7.66 9.53 7.68
C LYS A 158 8.46 8.48 6.90
N CYS A 159 7.88 7.86 5.89
CA CYS A 159 8.59 6.86 5.10
C CYS A 159 9.64 7.53 4.20
N PHE A 160 10.85 6.99 4.08
CA PHE A 160 11.86 7.57 3.18
C PHE A 160 11.39 7.57 1.71
N PHE A 161 10.68 6.53 1.29
CA PHE A 161 10.07 6.43 -0.05
C PHE A 161 8.95 7.43 -0.30
N SER A 162 8.55 8.21 0.72
CA SER A 162 7.65 9.33 0.52
C SER A 162 8.41 10.58 0.02
N ASP A 163 9.62 10.83 0.52
CA ASP A 163 10.33 12.09 0.28
C ASP A 163 11.50 11.95 -0.70
N GLU A 164 11.96 10.73 -0.94
CA GLU A 164 13.11 10.43 -1.79
C GLU A 164 12.70 9.58 -3.00
N GLU A 165 13.42 9.76 -4.11
CA GLU A 165 13.22 8.96 -5.31
C GLU A 165 13.60 7.49 -5.08
N TYR A 166 12.78 6.59 -5.63
CA TYR A 166 12.97 5.15 -5.46
C TYR A 166 14.33 4.67 -5.95
N ASP A 167 14.77 5.11 -7.14
CA ASP A 167 16.05 4.68 -7.72
C ASP A 167 17.25 5.23 -6.96
N TYR A 168 17.14 6.43 -6.40
CA TYR A 168 18.16 6.99 -5.51
C TYR A 168 18.32 6.14 -4.24
N LEU A 169 17.20 5.79 -3.58
CA LEU A 169 17.22 4.92 -2.40
C LEU A 169 17.76 3.53 -2.73
N LYS A 170 17.36 2.97 -3.88
CA LYS A 170 17.82 1.67 -4.38
C LYS A 170 19.32 1.67 -4.58
N GLN A 171 19.85 2.66 -5.32
CA GLN A 171 21.28 2.80 -5.56
C GLN A 171 22.04 2.91 -4.23
N LYS A 172 21.61 3.79 -3.32
CA LYS A 172 22.25 3.99 -2.01
C LYS A 172 22.22 2.73 -1.14
N PHE A 173 21.16 1.94 -1.23
CA PHE A 173 21.04 0.68 -0.50
C PHE A 173 22.07 -0.35 -0.99
N PHE A 174 22.24 -0.50 -2.30
CA PHE A 174 23.19 -1.45 -2.88
C PHE A 174 24.65 -0.98 -2.84
N GLU A 175 24.92 0.34 -2.86
CA GLU A 175 26.27 0.89 -2.65
C GLU A 175 26.83 0.61 -1.25
N LYS A 176 25.95 0.45 -0.25
CA LYS A 176 26.30 0.24 1.16
C LYS A 176 26.24 -1.23 1.60
N LYS A 177 25.92 -2.16 0.69
CA LYS A 177 25.83 -3.60 0.97
C LYS A 177 27.15 -4.27 0.60
#